data_AF-A0A9P9ZBN2-F1
#
_entry.id   AF-A0A9P9ZBN2-F1
#
_cell.length_a   1.000
_cell.length_b   1.000
_cell.length_c   1.000
_cell.angle_alpha   90.00
_cell.angle_beta   90.00
_cell.angle_gamma   90.00
#
_symmetry.space_group_name_H-M   'P 1'
#
loop_
_entity.id
_entity.type
_entity.pdbx_description
1 polymer ?
#
loop_
_entity_poly.entity_id
_entity_poly.type
_entity_poly.pdbx_seq_one_letter_code
_entity_poly.pdbx_strand_id
1 'polypeptide(L)'
;MATIIGTTYYPYDKRHTHFAQFVLGLCLEWGIMVGSAGMGVPAPWRDPSTASLVAASVVWVVIFDTIYAHQDLADDLRVGCQEHGHAVCGYWGGMGAPYYAITVGGCVVSVGSMIALVDLTDPASCWTWFSWGFWPTGAAIAAGLLVEHGWQRMAGDGLRL
;
A
#
# COMPACT_ATOMS: atom_id res chain seq x y z
N MET A 1 14.46 10.26 -1.87
CA MET A 1 15.59 9.36 -1.51
C MET A 1 15.39 8.75 -0.13
N ALA A 2 14.98 9.50 0.91
CA ALA A 2 14.68 8.95 2.24
C ALA A 2 13.60 7.85 2.23
N THR A 3 12.57 7.98 1.39
CA THR A 3 11.51 6.97 1.21
C THR A 3 12.03 5.63 0.73
N ILE A 4 12.89 5.61 -0.30
CA ILE A 4 13.42 4.34 -0.86
C ILE A 4 14.17 3.55 0.22
N ILE A 5 14.99 4.22 1.02
CA ILE A 5 15.74 3.59 2.11
C ILE A 5 14.79 3.08 3.20
N GLY A 6 13.82 3.91 3.62
CA GLY A 6 12.86 3.50 4.63
C GLY A 6 11.96 2.35 4.17
N THR A 7 11.49 2.35 2.92
CA THR A 7 10.64 1.29 2.36
C THR A 7 11.40 -0.01 2.12
N THR A 8 12.68 0.06 1.73
CA THR A 8 13.53 -1.13 1.58
C THR A 8 14.00 -1.68 2.94
N TYR A 9 14.13 -0.82 3.96
CA TYR A 9 14.49 -1.21 5.31
C TYR A 9 13.29 -1.71 6.13
N TYR A 10 12.07 -1.22 5.85
CA TYR A 10 10.84 -1.64 6.53
C TYR A 10 10.66 -3.17 6.68
N PRO A 11 10.87 -4.02 5.65
CA PRO A 11 10.76 -5.47 5.81
C PRO A 11 11.83 -6.07 6.74
N TYR A 12 12.97 -5.39 6.92
CA TYR A 12 14.03 -5.78 7.84
C TYR A 12 13.74 -5.31 9.27
N ASP A 13 13.12 -4.14 9.43
CA ASP A 13 12.79 -3.57 10.75
C ASP A 13 11.88 -4.49 11.55
N LYS A 14 10.91 -5.15 10.90
CA LYS A 14 10.04 -6.17 11.53
C LYS A 14 10.81 -7.32 12.20
N ARG A 15 12.05 -7.59 11.80
CA ARG A 15 12.88 -8.66 12.37
C ARG A 15 13.76 -8.19 13.53
N HIS A 16 14.00 -6.89 13.68
CA HIS A 16 15.05 -6.38 14.57
C HIS A 16 14.54 -5.33 15.55
N THR A 17 13.37 -4.76 15.31
CA THR A 17 12.86 -3.63 16.09
C THR A 17 11.34 -3.70 16.17
N HIS A 18 10.78 -3.44 17.36
CA HIS A 18 9.33 -3.39 17.58
C HIS A 18 8.67 -2.08 17.11
N PHE A 19 9.40 -1.26 16.32
CA PHE A 19 8.98 0.06 15.86
C PHE A 19 8.70 0.13 14.35
N ALA A 20 8.47 -1.02 13.70
CA ALA A 20 8.16 -1.09 12.28
C ALA A 20 6.97 -0.21 11.89
N GLN A 21 5.93 -0.15 12.74
CA GLN A 21 4.79 0.76 12.61
C GLN A 21 5.21 2.23 12.40
N PHE A 22 6.23 2.69 13.13
CA PHE A 22 6.71 4.07 13.05
C PHE A 22 7.52 4.32 11.78
N VAL A 23 8.36 3.35 11.38
CA VAL A 23 9.13 3.41 10.14
C VAL A 23 8.21 3.45 8.93
N LEU A 24 7.12 2.69 8.93
CA LEU A 24 6.10 2.74 7.87
C LEU A 24 5.43 4.11 7.78
N GLY A 25 5.00 4.66 8.91
CA GLY A 25 4.38 5.99 8.98
C GLY A 25 5.30 7.06 8.39
N LEU A 26 6.57 7.10 8.80
CA LEU A 26 7.56 8.03 8.26
C LEU A 26 7.78 7.88 6.74
N CYS A 27 7.68 6.67 6.21
CA CYS A 27 7.81 6.44 4.77
C CYS A 27 6.60 6.97 3.99
N LEU A 28 5.38 6.78 4.51
CA LEU A 28 4.16 7.23 3.85
C LEU A 28 4.02 8.76 3.90
N GLU A 29 4.32 9.37 5.05
CA GLU A 29 4.11 10.81 5.27
C GLU A 29 5.13 11.71 4.56
N TRP A 30 6.19 11.14 3.99
CA TRP A 30 7.09 11.89 3.13
C TRP A 30 6.35 12.50 1.92
N GLY A 31 5.21 11.92 1.51
CA GLY A 31 4.33 12.49 0.49
C GLY A 31 3.80 13.88 0.86
N ILE A 32 3.50 14.13 2.14
CA ILE A 32 3.04 15.46 2.62
C ILE A 32 4.15 16.50 2.48
N MET A 33 5.39 16.12 2.78
CA MET A 33 6.56 17.02 2.66
C MET A 33 6.86 17.39 1.20
N VAL A 34 6.68 16.44 0.28
CA VAL A 34 6.82 16.71 -1.16
C VAL A 34 5.65 17.53 -1.69
N GLY A 35 4.42 17.25 -1.24
CA GLY A 35 3.22 17.99 -1.64
C GLY A 35 3.27 19.46 -1.18
N SER A 36 3.67 19.72 0.06
CA SER A 36 3.86 21.07 0.59
C SER A 36 4.97 21.84 -0.14
N ALA A 37 6.08 21.18 -0.51
CA ALA A 37 7.10 21.78 -1.36
C ALA A 37 6.54 22.17 -2.74
N GLY A 38 5.69 21.33 -3.33
CA GLY A 38 5.01 21.61 -4.61
C GLY A 38 4.04 22.80 -4.56
N MET A 39 3.46 23.08 -3.39
CA MET A 39 2.58 24.24 -3.14
C MET A 39 3.35 25.55 -2.87
N GLY A 40 4.68 25.55 -2.97
CA GLY A 40 5.50 26.75 -2.79
C GLY A 40 5.86 27.07 -1.35
N VAL A 41 5.72 26.14 -0.40
CA VAL A 41 6.18 26.32 0.98
C VAL A 41 7.71 26.36 0.99
N PRO A 42 8.37 27.46 1.43
CA PRO A 42 9.82 27.62 1.28
C PRO A 42 10.66 26.63 2.09
N ALA A 43 10.13 26.21 3.25
CA ALA A 43 10.78 25.25 4.13
C ALA A 43 9.72 24.34 4.78
N PRO A 44 9.22 23.31 4.07
CA PRO A 44 8.18 22.40 4.55
C PRO A 44 8.47 21.79 5.92
N TRP A 45 9.74 21.46 6.17
CA TRP A 45 10.23 20.88 7.42
C TRP A 45 10.11 21.81 8.64
N ARG A 46 10.05 23.13 8.41
CA ARG A 46 9.99 24.16 9.45
C ARG A 46 8.62 24.81 9.52
N ASP A 47 7.76 24.54 8.56
CA ASP A 47 6.41 25.07 8.54
C ASP A 47 5.52 24.33 9.54
N PRO A 48 4.91 25.03 10.52
CA PRO A 48 4.10 24.40 11.56
C PRO A 48 2.89 23.64 10.99
N SER A 49 2.31 24.12 9.88
CA SER A 49 1.14 23.49 9.28
C SER A 49 1.50 22.16 8.62
N THR A 50 2.63 22.13 7.91
CA THR A 50 3.17 20.90 7.30
C THR A 50 3.64 19.91 8.36
N ALA A 51 4.34 20.38 9.40
CA ALA A 51 4.84 19.54 10.48
C ALA A 51 3.71 18.90 11.32
N SER A 52 2.66 19.67 11.63
CA SER A 52 1.49 19.15 12.35
C SER A 52 0.71 18.13 11.51
N LEU A 53 0.59 18.35 10.21
CA LEU A 53 -0.06 17.40 9.30
C LEU A 53 0.73 16.09 9.20
N VAL A 54 2.06 16.15 9.04
CA VAL A 54 2.92 14.96 9.09
C VAL A 54 2.79 14.23 10.42
N ALA A 55 2.83 14.94 11.55
CA ALA A 55 2.70 14.32 12.86
C ALA A 55 1.34 13.62 13.05
N ALA A 56 0.25 14.29 12.68
CA ALA A 56 -1.10 13.72 12.75
C ALA A 56 -1.23 12.46 11.90
N SER A 57 -0.70 12.49 10.67
CA SER A 57 -0.77 11.35 9.78
C SER A 57 0.15 10.19 10.19
N VAL A 58 1.36 10.46 10.70
CA VAL A 58 2.23 9.41 11.30
C VAL A 58 1.51 8.72 12.45
N VAL A 59 0.87 9.49 13.35
CA VAL A 59 0.10 8.92 14.47
C VAL A 59 -1.06 8.07 13.94
N TRP A 60 -1.77 8.54 12.92
CA TRP A 60 -2.83 7.77 12.28
C TRP A 60 -2.31 6.44 11.70
N VAL A 61 -1.18 6.46 10.99
CA VAL A 61 -0.54 5.25 10.44
C VAL A 61 -0.17 4.26 11.52
N VAL A 62 0.46 4.72 12.60
CA VAL A 62 0.81 3.85 13.72
C VAL A 62 -0.44 3.23 14.33
N ILE A 63 -1.52 4.01 14.52
CA ILE A 63 -2.77 3.50 15.10
C ILE A 63 -3.39 2.42 14.22
N PHE A 64 -3.62 2.70 12.93
CA PHE A 64 -4.29 1.72 12.08
C PHE A 64 -3.42 0.48 11.84
N ASP A 65 -2.11 0.63 11.66
CA ASP A 65 -1.19 -0.50 11.41
C ASP A 65 -1.02 -1.37 12.67
N THR A 66 -1.17 -0.80 13.87
CA THR A 66 -1.24 -1.57 15.12
C THR A 66 -2.52 -2.42 15.19
N ILE A 67 -3.65 -1.88 14.74
CA ILE A 67 -4.92 -2.62 14.70
C ILE A 67 -4.82 -3.78 13.71
N TYR A 68 -4.27 -3.54 12.52
CA TYR A 68 -4.08 -4.59 11.51
C TYR A 68 -3.06 -5.65 11.96
N ALA A 69 -1.97 -5.28 12.61
CA ALA A 69 -1.02 -6.25 13.15
C ALA A 69 -1.66 -7.21 14.16
N HIS A 70 -2.69 -6.78 14.89
CA HIS A 70 -3.45 -7.64 15.80
C HIS A 70 -4.36 -8.63 15.06
N GLN A 71 -4.87 -8.24 13.88
CA GLN A 71 -5.69 -9.09 13.03
C GLN A 71 -4.84 -10.12 12.28
N ASP A 72 -3.68 -9.68 11.76
CA ASP A 72 -2.73 -10.53 11.04
C ASP A 72 -2.13 -11.62 11.94
N LEU A 73 -2.09 -11.43 13.27
CA LEU A 73 -1.54 -12.44 14.18
C LEU A 73 -2.26 -13.80 14.06
N ALA A 74 -3.58 -13.81 13.92
CA ALA A 74 -4.35 -15.04 13.82
C ALA A 74 -4.10 -15.79 12.49
N ASP A 75 -3.85 -15.06 11.41
CA ASP A 75 -3.61 -15.61 10.08
C ASP A 75 -2.13 -15.95 9.87
N ASP A 76 -1.19 -15.14 10.38
CA ASP A 76 0.25 -15.43 10.39
C ASP A 76 0.57 -16.74 11.13
N LEU A 77 -0.14 -17.01 12.22
CA LEU A 77 -0.05 -18.28 12.97
C LEU A 77 -0.60 -19.48 12.18
N ARG A 78 -1.64 -19.28 11.36
CA ARG A 78 -2.22 -20.34 10.52
C ARG A 78 -1.35 -20.69 9.32
N VAL A 79 -0.67 -19.70 8.75
CA VAL A 79 0.17 -19.85 7.55
C VAL A 79 1.64 -20.16 7.91
N GLY A 80 2.04 -20.01 9.18
CA GLY A 80 3.41 -20.27 9.62
C GLY A 80 4.42 -19.22 9.12
N CYS A 81 3.94 -18.02 8.77
CA CYS A 81 4.74 -16.96 8.14
C CYS A 81 5.71 -16.23 9.09
N GLN A 82 5.69 -16.56 10.39
CA GLN A 82 6.52 -15.94 11.42
C GLN A 82 8.04 -15.97 11.10
N GLU A 83 8.49 -16.99 10.36
CA GLU A 83 9.92 -17.22 10.12
C GLU A 83 10.39 -16.84 8.70
N HIS A 84 9.48 -16.81 7.72
CA HIS A 84 9.85 -16.76 6.29
C HIS A 84 9.78 -15.37 5.62
N GLY A 85 9.31 -14.35 6.33
CA GLY A 85 9.20 -12.99 5.77
C GLY A 85 7.97 -12.85 4.85
N HIS A 86 7.17 -11.82 5.12
CA HIS A 86 5.84 -11.62 4.54
C HIS A 86 5.79 -11.61 3.00
N ALA A 87 6.90 -11.34 2.30
CA ALA A 87 6.97 -11.41 0.83
C ALA A 87 6.77 -12.83 0.28
N VAL A 88 7.15 -13.87 1.04
CA VAL A 88 6.96 -15.28 0.68
C VAL A 88 5.55 -15.76 1.06
N CYS A 89 4.89 -15.07 1.99
CA CYS A 89 3.55 -15.40 2.49
C CYS A 89 2.46 -15.28 1.41
N GLY A 90 2.61 -14.39 0.41
CA GLY A 90 1.68 -14.34 -0.72
C GLY A 90 1.73 -15.59 -1.61
N TYR A 91 2.94 -16.13 -1.83
CA TYR A 91 3.14 -17.36 -2.61
C TYR A 91 2.74 -18.61 -1.81
N TRP A 92 3.00 -18.63 -0.49
CA TRP A 92 2.64 -19.73 0.40
C TRP A 92 1.20 -19.68 0.90
N GLY A 93 0.54 -18.53 0.82
CA GLY A 93 -0.87 -18.31 1.15
C GLY A 93 -1.85 -18.85 0.10
N GLY A 94 -1.34 -19.44 -1.00
CA GLY A 94 -2.15 -20.16 -1.98
C GLY A 94 -3.03 -19.29 -2.87
N MET A 95 -2.77 -17.98 -2.96
CA MET A 95 -3.47 -17.11 -3.91
C MET A 95 -3.06 -17.47 -5.35
N GLY A 96 -4.04 -17.83 -6.18
CA GLY A 96 -3.82 -18.33 -7.53
C GLY A 96 -3.36 -17.29 -8.54
N ALA A 97 -2.97 -17.78 -9.71
CA ALA A 97 -2.65 -16.96 -10.88
C ALA A 97 -3.69 -15.87 -11.25
N PRO A 98 -5.02 -16.07 -11.10
CA PRO A 98 -5.98 -15.03 -11.48
C PRO A 98 -5.92 -13.80 -10.57
N TYR A 99 -5.65 -13.96 -9.27
CA TYR A 99 -5.42 -12.84 -8.37
C TYR A 99 -4.28 -11.94 -8.86
N TYR A 100 -3.11 -12.54 -9.14
CA TYR A 100 -1.94 -11.78 -9.60
C TYR A 100 -2.16 -11.12 -10.96
N ALA A 101 -2.79 -11.81 -11.91
CA ALA A 101 -3.04 -11.28 -13.24
C ALA A 101 -3.95 -10.03 -13.21
N ILE A 102 -5.03 -10.09 -12.44
CA ILE A 102 -6.02 -8.99 -12.37
C ILE A 102 -5.47 -7.83 -11.55
N THR A 103 -4.86 -8.12 -10.41
CA THR A 103 -4.41 -7.09 -9.48
C THR A 103 -3.19 -6.35 -10.02
N VAL A 104 -2.16 -7.09 -10.46
CA VAL A 104 -0.94 -6.49 -11.03
C VAL A 104 -1.25 -5.86 -12.39
N GLY A 105 -2.02 -6.54 -13.24
CA GLY A 105 -2.42 -6.00 -14.54
C GLY A 105 -3.23 -4.71 -14.42
N GLY A 106 -4.22 -4.67 -13.53
CA GLY A 106 -5.04 -3.48 -13.29
C GLY A 106 -4.23 -2.30 -12.75
N CYS A 107 -3.28 -2.55 -11.84
CA CYS A 107 -2.36 -1.51 -11.35
C CYS A 107 -1.43 -0.98 -12.45
N VAL A 108 -0.89 -1.85 -13.31
CA VAL A 108 -0.04 -1.45 -14.44
C VAL A 108 -0.81 -0.61 -15.45
N VAL A 109 -2.04 -0.98 -15.76
CA VAL A 109 -2.91 -0.21 -16.66
C VAL A 109 -3.28 1.14 -16.05
N SER A 110 -3.63 1.16 -14.76
CA SER A 110 -3.95 2.40 -14.02
C SER A 110 -2.77 3.38 -14.04
N VAL A 111 -1.57 2.92 -13.66
CA VAL A 111 -0.36 3.75 -13.67
C VAL A 111 0.04 4.16 -15.09
N GLY A 112 -0.03 3.24 -16.06
CA GLY A 112 0.25 3.54 -17.47
C GLY A 112 -0.69 4.59 -18.04
N SER A 113 -1.97 4.56 -17.67
CA SER A 113 -2.95 5.57 -18.07
C SER A 113 -2.65 6.94 -17.46
N MET A 114 -2.20 6.99 -16.19
CA MET A 114 -1.79 8.25 -15.57
C MET A 114 -0.56 8.84 -16.25
N ILE A 115 0.43 8.01 -16.61
CA ILE A 115 1.62 8.49 -17.32
C ILE A 115 1.28 9.01 -18.73
N ALA A 116 0.32 8.38 -19.41
CA ALA A 116 -0.02 8.73 -20.79
C ALA A 116 -0.99 9.91 -20.91
N LEU A 117 -1.88 10.11 -19.93
CA LEU A 117 -3.02 11.03 -20.05
C LEU A 117 -2.96 12.23 -19.11
N VAL A 118 -2.06 12.23 -18.11
CA VAL A 118 -1.93 13.37 -17.20
C VAL A 118 -1.12 14.48 -17.87
N ASP A 119 -1.75 15.63 -18.06
CA ASP A 119 -1.05 16.87 -18.36
C ASP A 119 -0.50 17.48 -17.06
N LEU A 120 0.83 17.51 -16.94
CA LEU A 120 1.54 18.08 -15.78
C LEU A 120 1.57 19.61 -15.78
N THR A 121 1.21 20.25 -16.90
CA THR A 121 1.22 21.71 -17.01
C THR A 121 -0.06 22.36 -16.48
N ASP A 122 -1.14 21.59 -16.32
CA ASP A 122 -2.40 22.04 -15.74
C ASP A 122 -2.63 21.45 -14.33
N PRO A 123 -2.64 22.28 -13.27
CA PRO A 123 -2.93 21.85 -11.91
C PRO A 123 -4.33 21.22 -11.73
N ALA A 124 -5.32 21.62 -12.54
CA ALA A 124 -6.68 21.08 -12.44
C ALA A 124 -6.76 19.64 -12.98
N SER A 125 -6.09 19.37 -14.10
CA SER A 125 -5.84 18.01 -14.62
C SER A 125 -5.15 17.13 -13.57
N CYS A 126 -4.06 17.60 -12.96
CA CYS A 126 -3.36 16.87 -11.90
C CYS A 126 -4.27 16.52 -10.71
N TRP A 127 -5.06 17.49 -10.23
CA TRP A 127 -5.97 17.27 -9.09
C TRP A 127 -7.08 16.27 -9.42
N THR A 128 -7.63 16.33 -10.63
CA THR A 128 -8.70 15.42 -11.06
C THR A 128 -8.20 13.99 -11.14
N TRP A 129 -7.03 13.78 -11.74
CA TRP A 129 -6.41 12.45 -11.81
C TRP A 129 -5.93 11.95 -10.45
N PHE A 130 -5.43 12.83 -9.57
CA PHE A 130 -5.05 12.44 -8.21
C PHE A 130 -6.26 11.99 -7.38
N SER A 131 -7.38 12.72 -7.45
CA SER A 131 -8.60 12.40 -6.70
C SER A 131 -9.34 11.18 -7.25
N TRP A 132 -9.33 10.97 -8.57
CA TRP A 132 -9.99 9.82 -9.21
C TRP A 132 -9.12 8.58 -9.37
N GLY A 133 -7.79 8.71 -9.37
CA GLY A 133 -6.86 7.60 -9.62
C GLY A 133 -6.82 6.51 -8.55
N PHE A 134 -7.29 6.81 -7.33
CA PHE A 134 -7.43 5.83 -6.26
C PHE A 134 -8.47 4.75 -6.58
N TRP A 135 -9.58 5.13 -7.22
CA TRP A 135 -10.72 4.24 -7.49
C TRP A 135 -10.41 3.07 -8.45
N PRO A 136 -9.81 3.28 -9.63
CA PRO A 136 -9.51 2.17 -10.54
C PRO A 136 -8.49 1.19 -9.95
N THR A 137 -7.52 1.69 -9.17
CA THR A 137 -6.52 0.85 -8.49
C THR A 137 -7.16 0.02 -7.38
N GLY A 138 -8.00 0.64 -6.54
CA GLY A 138 -8.75 -0.07 -5.50
C GLY A 138 -9.74 -1.09 -6.08
N ALA A 139 -10.41 -0.75 -7.18
CA ALA A 139 -11.33 -1.65 -7.88
C ALA A 139 -10.60 -2.87 -8.47
N ALA A 140 -9.40 -2.69 -9.03
CA ALA A 140 -8.59 -3.80 -9.54
C ALA A 140 -8.19 -4.79 -8.43
N ILE A 141 -7.77 -4.29 -7.26
CA ILE A 141 -7.42 -5.11 -6.11
C ILE A 141 -8.65 -5.87 -5.58
N ALA A 142 -9.78 -5.18 -5.41
CA ALA A 142 -11.02 -5.80 -4.96
C ALA A 142 -11.53 -6.87 -5.95
N ALA A 143 -11.44 -6.58 -7.26
CA ALA A 143 -11.82 -7.52 -8.30
C ALA A 143 -10.91 -8.77 -8.30
N GLY A 144 -9.60 -8.59 -8.17
CA GLY A 144 -8.66 -9.71 -8.06
C GLY A 144 -8.99 -10.63 -6.88
N LEU A 145 -9.31 -10.05 -5.72
CA LEU A 145 -9.66 -10.80 -4.52
C LEU A 145 -11.00 -11.55 -4.65
N LEU A 146 -12.02 -10.91 -5.25
CA LEU A 146 -13.33 -11.52 -5.49
C LEU A 146 -13.26 -12.66 -6.50
N VAL A 147 -12.48 -12.48 -7.56
CA VAL A 147 -12.27 -13.52 -8.57
C VAL A 147 -11.54 -14.71 -7.98
N GLU A 148 -10.50 -14.50 -7.17
CA GLU A 148 -9.83 -15.59 -6.46
C GLU A 148 -10.80 -16.33 -5.55
N HIS A 149 -11.61 -15.60 -4.78
CA HIS A 149 -12.58 -16.21 -3.87
C HIS A 149 -13.66 -17.03 -4.62
N GLY A 150 -14.13 -16.53 -5.77
CA GLY A 150 -15.04 -17.27 -6.65
C GLY A 150 -14.38 -18.50 -7.29
N TRP A 151 -13.13 -18.35 -7.72
CA TRP A 151 -12.33 -19.42 -8.31
C TRP A 151 -12.09 -20.56 -7.34
N GLN A 152 -11.72 -20.25 -6.10
CA GLN A 152 -11.53 -21.23 -5.04
C GLN A 152 -12.83 -21.94 -4.66
N ARG A 153 -13.98 -21.24 -4.69
CA ARG A 153 -15.29 -21.88 -4.49
C ARG A 153 -15.61 -22.89 -5.59
N MET A 154 -15.38 -22.54 -6.86
CA MET A 154 -15.60 -23.46 -7.98
C MET A 154 -14.62 -24.64 -7.98
N ALA A 155 -13.36 -24.42 -7.60
CA ALA A 155 -12.34 -25.46 -7.52
C ALA A 155 -12.57 -26.41 -6.33
N GLY A 156 -13.12 -25.92 -5.21
CA GLY A 156 -13.45 -26.72 -4.04
C GLY A 156 -14.63 -27.68 -4.25
N ASP A 157 -15.60 -27.32 -5.10
CA ASP A 157 -16.74 -28.18 -5.45
C ASP A 157 -16.35 -29.36 -6.36
N GLY A 158 -15.19 -29.31 -7.02
CA GLY A 158 -14.68 -30.38 -7.90
C GLY A 158 -13.96 -31.54 -7.18
N LEU A 159 -13.69 -31.43 -5.88
CA LEU A 159 -12.95 -32.40 -5.08
C LEU A 159 -13.84 -33.20 -4.08
N ARG A 160 -15.17 -33.07 -4.22
CA ARG A 160 -16.19 -33.76 -3.40
C ARG A 160 -17.11 -34.70 -4.20
N LEU A 161 -16.66 -35.18 -5.36
CA LEU A 161 -17.24 -36.31 -6.10
C LEU A 161 -16.14 -37.34 -6.38
#